data_AF-A0A955BT12-F1
#
_entry.id   AF-A0A955BT12-F1
#
_cell.length_a   1.000
_cell.length_b   1.000
_cell.length_c   1.000
_cell.angle_alpha   90.00
_cell.angle_beta   90.00
_cell.angle_gamma   90.00
#
_symmetry.space_group_name_H-M   'P 1'
#
loop_
_entity.id
_entity.type
_entity.pdbx_description
1 polymer ?
#
loop_
_entity_poly.entity_id
_entity_poly.type
_entity_poly.pdbx_seq_one_letter_code
_entity_poly.pdbx_strand_id
1 'polypeptide(L)'
;MPAADTLEKYRTAIREQVCIHCPERPPLGPPCAPQGKRCGIELHLDQLVEVVQQMKSARIDPYIEEFHEEICTHCPNAVTSQCPCPLEYLITLAVNAIEDVDRGEEESAE
;
A
#
# COMPACT_ATOMS: atom_id res chain seq x y z
N MET A 1 15.56 5.98 2.61
CA MET A 1 14.69 7.00 2.02
C MET A 1 14.72 6.84 0.51
N PRO A 2 13.66 6.27 -0.10
CA PRO A 2 13.57 6.15 -1.55
C PRO A 2 13.56 7.55 -2.21
N ALA A 3 14.02 7.63 -3.45
CA ALA A 3 13.92 8.87 -4.22
C ALA A 3 12.43 9.20 -4.47
N ALA A 4 12.08 10.49 -4.52
CA ALA A 4 10.70 10.93 -4.70
C ALA A 4 10.03 10.34 -5.97
N ASP A 5 10.82 10.11 -7.01
CA ASP A 5 10.40 9.47 -8.27
C ASP A 5 9.95 8.01 -8.06
N THR A 6 10.68 7.26 -7.24
CA THR A 6 10.33 5.87 -6.90
C THR A 6 9.04 5.81 -6.08
N LEU A 7 8.81 6.77 -5.19
CA LEU A 7 7.58 6.83 -4.40
C LEU A 7 6.33 7.02 -5.29
N GLU A 8 6.44 7.81 -6.36
CA GLU A 8 5.36 7.96 -7.34
C GLU A 8 5.12 6.69 -8.16
N LYS A 9 6.17 5.91 -8.47
CA LYS A 9 6.05 4.60 -9.11
C LYS A 9 5.32 3.61 -8.21
N TYR A 10 5.72 3.47 -6.95
CA TYR A 10 5.03 2.63 -5.97
C TYR A 10 3.56 3.03 -5.82
N ARG A 11 3.29 4.33 -5.76
CA ARG A 11 1.92 4.84 -5.70
C ARG A 11 1.08 4.45 -6.92
N THR A 12 1.69 4.51 -8.10
CA THR A 12 1.03 4.13 -9.36
C THR A 12 0.75 2.63 -9.38
N ALA A 13 1.74 1.80 -9.06
CA ALA A 13 1.58 0.35 -8.98
C ALA A 13 0.50 -0.06 -7.98
N ILE A 14 0.46 0.57 -6.80
CA ILE A 14 -0.60 0.35 -5.80
C ILE A 14 -1.97 0.77 -6.33
N ARG A 15 -2.07 1.85 -7.10
CA ARG A 15 -3.35 2.25 -7.69
C ARG A 15 -3.86 1.29 -8.75
N GLU A 16 -2.95 0.64 -9.47
CA GLU A 16 -3.28 -0.33 -10.51
C GLU A 16 -3.56 -1.72 -9.95
N GLN A 17 -2.85 -2.14 -8.90
CA GLN A 17 -2.99 -3.49 -8.32
C GLN A 17 -3.85 -3.53 -7.05
N VAL A 18 -3.81 -2.51 -6.19
CA VAL A 18 -4.57 -2.50 -4.93
C VAL A 18 -5.92 -1.82 -5.14
N CYS A 19 -5.94 -0.63 -5.74
CA CYS A 19 -7.17 0.14 -5.83
C CYS A 19 -8.19 -0.48 -6.80
N ILE A 20 -7.79 -1.22 -7.84
CA ILE A 20 -8.75 -1.94 -8.73
C ILE A 20 -9.49 -3.06 -7.99
N HIS A 21 -8.85 -3.64 -6.97
CA HIS A 21 -9.37 -4.72 -6.16
C HIS A 21 -10.06 -4.24 -4.87
N CYS A 22 -10.07 -2.92 -4.63
CA CYS A 22 -10.66 -2.34 -3.43
C CYS A 22 -12.20 -2.30 -3.56
N PRO A 23 -12.97 -2.92 -2.64
CA PRO A 23 -14.43 -2.98 -2.74
C PRO A 23 -15.10 -1.60 -2.59
N GLU A 24 -14.39 -0.64 -2.00
CA GLU A 24 -14.84 0.74 -1.87
C GLU A 24 -14.70 1.55 -3.17
N ARG A 25 -13.97 1.04 -4.17
CA ARG A 25 -13.75 1.71 -5.45
C ARG A 25 -14.65 1.07 -6.52
N PRO A 26 -15.49 1.85 -7.21
CA PRO A 26 -16.20 1.34 -8.38
C PRO A 26 -15.19 1.00 -9.49
N PRO A 27 -15.41 -0.08 -10.27
CA PRO A 27 -14.57 -0.39 -11.42
C PRO A 27 -14.63 0.79 -12.40
N LEU A 28 -13.47 1.35 -12.78
CA LEU A 28 -13.28 2.62 -13.55
C LEU A 28 -13.48 3.93 -12.75
N GLY A 29 -13.69 3.88 -11.44
CA GLY A 29 -13.81 5.08 -10.61
C GLY A 29 -12.49 5.86 -10.48
N PRO A 30 -12.55 7.21 -10.31
CA PRO A 30 -11.36 8.00 -10.01
C PRO A 30 -10.72 7.52 -8.69
N PRO A 31 -9.41 7.77 -8.47
CA PRO A 31 -8.73 7.38 -7.24
C PRO A 31 -9.47 7.91 -6.00
N CYS A 32 -9.22 7.31 -4.83
CA CYS A 32 -9.90 7.65 -3.58
C CYS A 32 -9.66 9.11 -3.18
N ALA A 33 -8.47 9.65 -3.48
CA ALA A 33 -8.04 11.01 -3.16
C ALA A 33 -8.99 12.14 -3.65
N PRO A 34 -9.35 12.24 -4.96
CA PRO A 34 -10.30 13.24 -5.43
C PRO A 34 -11.73 13.07 -4.91
N GLN A 35 -12.06 11.92 -4.33
CA GLN A 35 -13.37 11.68 -3.69
C GLN A 35 -13.38 12.05 -2.19
N GLY A 36 -12.27 12.57 -1.66
CA GLY A 36 -12.13 12.89 -0.24
C GLY A 36 -12.00 11.67 0.67
N LYS A 37 -11.91 10.45 0.10
CA LYS A 37 -11.65 9.22 0.85
C LYS A 37 -10.14 9.08 1.07
N ARG A 38 -9.73 8.96 2.33
CA ARG A 38 -8.32 8.76 2.70
C ARG A 38 -8.08 7.27 2.86
N CYS A 39 -7.47 6.62 1.86
CA CYS A 39 -7.09 5.22 2.00
C CYS A 39 -5.92 5.09 2.99
N GLY A 40 -6.00 4.15 3.93
CA GLY A 40 -4.90 3.87 4.87
C GLY A 40 -3.60 3.50 4.15
N ILE A 41 -3.68 2.75 3.05
CA ILE A 41 -2.50 2.35 2.26
C ILE A 41 -1.82 3.57 1.61
N GLU A 42 -2.58 4.47 0.97
CA GLU A 42 -1.98 5.68 0.38
C GLU A 42 -1.48 6.68 1.44
N LEU A 43 -2.14 6.75 2.61
CA LEU A 43 -1.70 7.61 3.71
C LEU A 43 -0.37 7.16 4.31
N HIS A 44 -0.18 5.85 4.44
CA HIS A 44 0.99 5.24 5.05
C HIS A 44 1.91 4.61 4.01
N LEU A 45 1.91 5.13 2.77
CA LEU A 45 2.67 4.57 1.66
C LEU A 45 4.17 4.53 1.93
N ASP A 46 4.76 5.61 2.48
CA ASP A 46 6.18 5.62 2.85
C ASP A 46 6.50 4.49 3.83
N GLN A 47 5.72 4.37 4.91
CA GLN A 47 5.93 3.34 5.91
C GLN A 47 5.73 1.93 5.33
N LEU A 48 4.74 1.75 4.45
CA LEU A 48 4.53 0.49 3.72
C LEU A 48 5.80 0.08 2.96
N VAL A 49 6.35 0.99 2.16
CA VAL A 49 7.55 0.75 1.36
C VAL A 49 8.74 0.45 2.25
N GLU A 50 8.92 1.21 3.34
CA GLU A 50 10.01 0.99 4.29
C GLU A 50 9.91 -0.40 4.94
N VAL A 51 8.74 -0.82 5.39
CA VAL A 51 8.52 -2.15 5.99
C VAL A 51 8.80 -3.24 4.94
N VAL A 52 8.32 -3.09 3.71
CA VAL A 52 8.59 -4.06 2.63
C VAL A 52 10.08 -4.19 2.33
N GLN A 53 10.78 -3.06 2.20
CA GLN A 53 12.22 -3.05 1.92
C GLN A 53 13.07 -3.55 3.10
N GLN A 54 12.64 -3.33 4.34
CA GLN A 54 13.33 -3.77 5.55
C GLN A 54 13.14 -5.28 5.79
N MET A 55 11.90 -5.75 5.70
CA MET A 55 11.55 -7.09 6.16
C MET A 55 11.88 -8.16 5.11
N LYS A 56 11.77 -7.85 3.79
CA LYS A 56 12.00 -8.76 2.63
C LYS A 56 11.68 -10.23 2.95
N SER A 57 10.54 -10.45 3.60
CA SER A 57 10.08 -11.76 4.08
C SER A 57 9.24 -12.44 3.01
N ALA A 58 9.40 -13.76 2.89
CA ALA A 58 8.60 -14.58 1.97
C ALA A 58 7.17 -14.87 2.47
N ARG A 59 6.81 -14.41 3.68
CA ARG A 59 5.48 -14.60 4.29
C ARG A 59 4.79 -13.26 4.46
N ILE A 60 3.48 -13.24 4.26
CA ILE A 60 2.67 -12.03 4.39
C ILE A 60 2.30 -11.70 5.85
N ASP A 61 2.20 -12.73 6.71
CA ASP A 61 1.84 -12.61 8.12
C ASP A 61 2.63 -11.52 8.88
N PRO A 62 3.97 -11.47 8.84
CA PRO A 62 4.72 -10.46 9.59
C PRO A 62 4.48 -9.04 9.09
N TYR A 63 4.14 -8.85 7.80
CA TYR A 63 3.75 -7.54 7.29
C TYR A 63 2.39 -7.10 7.83
N ILE A 64 1.44 -8.04 7.95
CA ILE A 64 0.10 -7.78 8.50
C ILE A 64 0.21 -7.38 9.99
N GLU A 65 1.02 -8.11 10.77
CA GLU A 65 1.23 -7.82 12.19
C GLU A 65 1.83 -6.42 12.37
N GLU A 66 2.93 -6.12 11.67
CA GLU A 66 3.58 -4.80 11.74
C GLU A 66 2.63 -3.67 11.32
N PHE A 67 1.82 -3.88 10.27
CA PHE A 67 0.83 -2.90 9.87
C PHE A 67 -0.26 -2.66 10.91
N HIS A 68 -0.72 -3.73 11.56
CA HIS A 68 -1.71 -3.59 12.62
C HIS A 68 -1.15 -2.83 13.82
N GLU A 69 0.09 -3.13 14.21
CA GLU A 69 0.73 -2.52 15.38
C GLU A 69 1.15 -1.07 15.13
N GLU A 70 1.82 -0.78 14.02
CA GLU A 70 2.43 0.53 13.76
C GLU A 70 1.50 1.48 12.97
N ILE A 71 0.70 0.96 12.04
CA ILE A 71 -0.11 1.79 11.15
C ILE A 71 -1.56 1.87 11.61
N CYS A 72 -2.22 0.74 11.87
CA CYS A 72 -3.63 0.74 12.26
C CYS A 72 -3.86 1.41 13.62
N THR A 73 -2.93 1.26 14.58
CA THR A 73 -2.99 1.94 15.88
C THR A 73 -2.97 3.47 15.73
N HIS A 74 -2.26 3.98 14.73
CA HIS A 74 -2.10 5.41 14.46
C HIS A 74 -2.99 5.91 13.30
N CYS A 75 -3.81 5.03 12.72
CA CYS A 75 -4.58 5.34 11.53
C CYS A 75 -5.73 6.30 11.88
N PRO A 76 -5.84 7.46 11.21
CA PRO A 76 -6.92 8.41 11.48
C PRO A 76 -8.31 7.83 11.14
N ASN A 77 -8.37 6.78 10.32
CA ASN A 77 -9.62 6.11 9.97
C ASN A 77 -10.03 5.05 10.99
N ALA A 78 -9.20 4.69 11.97
CA ALA A 78 -9.50 3.65 12.96
C ALA A 78 -10.78 3.94 13.77
N VAL A 79 -11.09 5.23 13.98
CA VAL A 79 -12.30 5.70 14.69
C VAL A 79 -13.49 5.98 13.78
N THR A 80 -13.37 5.70 12.47
CA THR A 80 -14.40 6.01 11.47
C THR A 80 -15.03 4.73 10.91
N SER A 81 -16.18 4.86 10.25
CA SER A 81 -16.85 3.75 9.58
C SER A 81 -16.11 3.18 8.35
N GLN A 82 -14.96 3.76 7.98
CA GLN A 82 -14.05 3.20 6.96
C GLN A 82 -13.17 2.06 7.53
N CYS A 83 -13.20 1.84 8.85
CA CYS A 83 -12.60 0.70 9.53
C CYS A 83 -13.73 -0.23 10.04
N PRO A 84 -13.65 -1.57 9.86
CA PRO A 84 -12.53 -2.34 9.32
C PRO A 84 -12.41 -2.24 7.80
N CYS A 85 -11.22 -1.88 7.33
CA CYS A 85 -10.86 -1.99 5.92
C CYS A 85 -10.37 -3.42 5.62
N PRO A 86 -10.41 -3.89 4.36
CA PRO A 86 -9.93 -5.22 3.99
C PRO A 86 -8.39 -5.26 3.94
N LEU A 87 -7.73 -4.89 5.05
CA LEU A 87 -6.29 -4.66 5.13
C LEU A 87 -5.50 -5.91 4.72
N GLU A 88 -5.82 -7.07 5.28
CA GLU A 88 -5.09 -8.33 5.02
C GLU A 88 -5.04 -8.68 3.52
N TYR A 89 -6.14 -8.41 2.81
CA TYR A 89 -6.19 -8.60 1.37
C TYR A 89 -5.43 -7.51 0.62
N LEU A 90 -5.63 -6.24 0.99
CA LEU A 90 -5.01 -5.09 0.33
C LEU A 90 -3.49 -5.05 0.54
N ILE A 91 -2.99 -5.44 1.71
CA ILE A 91 -1.56 -5.44 2.02
C ILE A 91 -0.82 -6.50 1.21
N THR A 92 -1.42 -7.67 1.02
CA THR A 92 -0.87 -8.68 0.11
C THR A 92 -0.67 -8.12 -1.30
N LEU A 93 -1.66 -7.40 -1.82
CA LEU A 93 -1.56 -6.74 -3.12
C LEU A 93 -0.55 -5.58 -3.11
N ALA A 94 -0.45 -4.84 -2.01
CA ALA A 94 0.44 -3.70 -1.89
C ALA A 94 1.92 -4.12 -1.81
N VAL A 95 2.22 -5.19 -1.06
CA VAL A 95 3.56 -5.81 -0.99
C VAL A 95 3.97 -6.30 -2.37
N ASN A 96 3.10 -7.05 -3.06
CA ASN A 96 3.37 -7.51 -4.43
C ASN A 96 3.65 -6.34 -5.38
N ALA A 97 2.86 -5.27 -5.31
CA ALA A 97 3.04 -4.09 -6.15
C ALA A 97 4.39 -3.38 -5.89
N ILE A 98 4.84 -3.32 -4.64
CA ILE A 98 6.15 -2.75 -4.30
C ILE A 98 7.28 -3.63 -4.80
N GLU A 99 7.20 -4.95 -4.55
CA GLU A 99 8.23 -5.90 -4.98
C GLU A 99 8.36 -5.97 -6.51
N ASP A 100 7.26 -5.80 -7.24
CA ASP A 100 7.26 -5.75 -8.71
C ASP A 100 8.01 -4.51 -9.22
N VAL A 101 7.82 -3.36 -8.57
CA VAL A 101 8.56 -2.13 -8.88
C VAL A 101 10.04 -2.25 -8.49
N ASP A 102 10.37 -2.80 -7.32
CA ASP A 102 11.76 -3.03 -6.86
C ASP A 102 12.51 -3.86 -7.92
N ARG A 103 11.90 -4.96 -8.37
CA ARG A 103 12.47 -5.85 -9.39
C ARG A 103 12.67 -5.15 -10.73
N GLY A 104 11.68 -4.36 -11.18
CA GLY A 104 11.80 -3.60 -12.42
C GLY A 104 12.87 -2.50 -12.38
N GLU A 105 13.13 -1.92 -11.20
CA GLU A 105 14.24 -0.98 -11.02
C GLU A 105 15.61 -1.68 -11.01
N GLU A 106 15.73 -2.86 -10.41
CA GLU A 106 16.94 -3.70 -10.47
C GLU A 106 17.26 -4.10 -11.93
N GLU A 107 16.27 -4.55 -12.69
CA GLU A 107 16.42 -4.94 -14.10
C GLU A 107 16.74 -3.75 -15.03
N SER A 108 16.32 -2.53 -14.67
CA SER A 108 16.58 -1.32 -15.47
C SER A 108 17.93 -0.66 -15.17
N ALA A 109 18.60 -1.07 -14.10
CA ALA A 109 19.89 -0.53 -13.67
C ALA A 109 21.10 -1.34 -14.18
N GLU A 110 20.86 -2.47 -14.85
CA GLU A 110 21.87 -3.45 -15.29
C GLU A 110 22.24 -3.36 -16.78
#